data_AF-A0A1C5TQ35-F1
#
_entry.id   AF-A0A1C5TQ35-F1
#
_cell.length_a   1.000
_cell.length_b   1.000
_cell.length_c   1.000
_cell.angle_alpha   90.00
_cell.angle_beta   90.00
_cell.angle_gamma   90.00
#
_symmetry.space_group_name_H-M   'P 1'
#
loop_
_entity.id
_entity.type
_entity.pdbx_description
1 polymer ?
#
loop_
_entity_poly.entity_id
_entity_poly.type
_entity_poly.pdbx_seq_one_letter_code
_entity_poly.pdbx_strand_id
1 'polypeptide(L)'
;MVIRRLKIKNFGKIRNRDMELIPGINVLYGENESGKTTTHTFIRSMFYGVRRLRGKAAQNDTYTKYEPWENPAEYGGIMWFTSKGKNYRLTRNFYKEKKMGELLCEDDGSLVDAEQGALESVLGNVSEAVYDNTVSVAQLKSVTGKDLVRELQNYMASYQGTGDSSVDMGRAMQMLKMSRKGYLTEAARRKKDLEKEKEKISANIEYIRKEIRELDEKRDRITQQQDGMNMGTRDKSTEDLLELRIDRVKRRRELNGAVLAVVLLAGIAGTGCLAAFSSQLILSILTGVLTAGITVAALFFRVRLSRELNRRERQRERWLSRHDELTWNRNSLDSDHEEKHTALSNLQAELQECEENTEVLTPEETEIQALNMAMETIEALSGNITDQVGVRLKQRTSQILSEITGGKYREVLMDEELHMSVNTGERTVSIERLSRGTLEQIYFALRMAAGELFCKEEPFPVILDDVFGMYDEERLAAALRWLHKEERQVIISTCHKREMEILDKEGIPYQKLPM
;
A
#
# COMPACT_ATOMS: atom_id res chain seq x y z
N MET A 1 -13.06 -22.18 34.55
CA MET A 1 -14.37 -22.55 34.01
C MET A 1 -14.80 -23.90 34.55
N VAL A 2 -16.09 -24.06 34.87
CA VAL A 2 -16.69 -25.34 35.31
C VAL A 2 -18.04 -25.51 34.60
N ILE A 3 -18.22 -26.59 33.86
CA ILE A 3 -19.54 -26.98 33.31
C ILE A 3 -20.34 -27.60 34.44
N ARG A 4 -21.52 -27.05 34.73
CA ARG A 4 -22.40 -27.52 35.82
C ARG A 4 -23.45 -28.50 35.33
N ARG A 5 -23.96 -28.32 34.11
CA ARG A 5 -25.04 -29.15 33.56
C ARG A 5 -25.07 -29.11 32.04
N LEU A 6 -25.42 -30.25 31.44
CA LEU A 6 -25.65 -30.40 30.01
C LEU A 6 -27.04 -30.99 29.77
N LYS A 7 -27.86 -30.27 28.98
CA LYS A 7 -29.13 -30.76 28.46
C LYS A 7 -29.06 -30.88 26.95
N ILE A 8 -28.84 -32.08 26.47
CA ILE A 8 -28.79 -32.41 25.04
C ILE A 8 -30.23 -32.70 24.58
N LYS A 9 -30.84 -31.76 23.85
CA LYS A 9 -32.18 -31.96 23.29
C LYS A 9 -32.11 -33.00 22.17
N ASN A 10 -31.27 -32.74 21.17
CA ASN A 10 -31.05 -33.65 20.06
C ASN A 10 -29.68 -33.38 19.42
N PHE A 11 -28.77 -34.36 19.43
CA PHE A 11 -27.44 -34.23 18.82
C PHE A 11 -26.90 -35.62 18.43
N GLY A 12 -26.80 -35.88 17.12
CA GLY A 12 -26.50 -37.20 16.58
C GLY A 12 -27.51 -38.24 17.07
N LYS A 13 -27.05 -39.21 17.86
CA LYS A 13 -27.89 -40.26 18.46
C LYS A 13 -28.44 -39.93 19.84
N ILE A 14 -27.93 -38.89 20.50
CA ILE A 14 -28.36 -38.54 21.86
C ILE A 14 -29.62 -37.70 21.78
N ARG A 15 -30.65 -38.11 22.52
CA ARG A 15 -31.94 -37.42 22.60
C ARG A 15 -32.36 -37.21 24.05
N ASN A 16 -32.84 -36.01 24.34
CA ASN A 16 -33.38 -35.57 25.63
C ASN A 16 -32.57 -36.08 26.85
N ARG A 17 -31.26 -35.91 26.79
CA ARG A 17 -30.34 -36.31 27.87
C ARG A 17 -30.05 -35.10 28.74
N ASP A 18 -30.14 -35.29 30.05
CA ASP A 18 -29.86 -34.27 31.04
C ASP A 18 -28.86 -34.84 32.05
N MET A 19 -27.75 -34.14 32.26
CA MET A 19 -26.68 -34.58 33.16
C MET A 19 -26.08 -33.38 33.90
N GLU A 20 -25.92 -33.54 35.20
CA GLU A 20 -25.22 -32.59 36.06
C GLU A 20 -23.78 -33.05 36.27
N LEU A 21 -22.84 -32.11 36.22
CA LEU A 21 -21.42 -32.36 36.39
C LEU A 21 -20.92 -31.62 37.63
N ILE A 22 -20.01 -32.25 38.35
CA ILE A 22 -19.36 -31.66 39.53
C ILE A 22 -18.00 -31.06 39.18
N PRO A 23 -17.47 -30.14 40.00
CA PRO A 23 -16.05 -29.85 40.03
C PRO A 23 -15.22 -31.13 40.26
N GLY A 24 -14.00 -31.18 39.75
CA GLY A 24 -13.15 -32.39 39.82
C GLY A 24 -13.49 -33.41 38.72
N ILE A 25 -13.37 -34.70 39.03
CA ILE A 25 -13.42 -35.77 38.03
C ILE A 25 -14.86 -36.27 37.80
N ASN A 26 -15.27 -36.29 36.53
CA ASN A 26 -16.53 -36.83 36.05
C ASN A 26 -16.22 -37.95 35.06
N VAL A 27 -16.79 -39.14 35.27
CA VAL A 27 -16.54 -40.33 34.43
C VAL A 27 -17.80 -40.66 33.64
N LEU A 28 -17.79 -40.36 32.34
CA LEU A 28 -18.80 -40.77 31.36
C LEU A 28 -18.58 -42.24 30.99
N TYR A 29 -19.31 -43.13 31.64
CA TYR A 29 -19.16 -44.58 31.49
C TYR A 29 -20.30 -45.19 30.69
N GLY A 30 -19.96 -45.92 29.62
CA GLY A 30 -20.93 -46.70 28.85
C GLY A 30 -20.24 -47.54 27.78
N GLU A 31 -20.96 -48.49 27.19
CA GLU A 31 -20.43 -49.34 26.13
C GLU A 31 -20.03 -48.53 24.89
N ASN A 32 -19.33 -49.15 23.94
CA ASN A 32 -19.14 -48.54 22.63
C ASN A 32 -20.49 -48.15 22.04
N GLU A 33 -20.53 -47.03 21.33
CA GLU A 33 -21.78 -46.50 20.78
C GLU A 33 -22.85 -46.01 21.79
N SER A 34 -22.54 -45.88 23.08
CA SER A 34 -23.43 -45.23 24.07
C SER A 34 -23.64 -43.73 23.85
N GLY A 35 -22.69 -43.02 23.22
CA GLY A 35 -22.78 -41.57 23.00
C GLY A 35 -21.70 -40.74 23.67
N LYS A 36 -20.68 -41.36 24.25
CA LYS A 36 -19.49 -40.69 24.82
C LYS A 36 -18.86 -39.65 23.87
N THR A 37 -18.35 -40.07 22.72
CA THR A 37 -17.79 -39.18 21.68
C THR A 37 -18.82 -38.16 21.16
N THR A 38 -20.10 -38.53 21.13
CA THR A 38 -21.19 -37.61 20.76
C THR A 38 -21.34 -36.49 21.80
N THR A 39 -21.19 -36.79 23.09
CA THR A 39 -21.22 -35.81 24.19
C THR A 39 -19.98 -34.92 24.18
N HIS A 40 -18.80 -35.49 23.98
CA HIS A 40 -17.56 -34.73 23.77
C HIS A 40 -17.73 -33.72 22.62
N THR A 41 -18.25 -34.18 21.48
CA THR A 41 -18.49 -33.32 20.31
C THR A 41 -19.57 -32.28 20.60
N PHE A 42 -20.62 -32.63 21.35
CA PHE A 42 -21.66 -31.68 21.75
C PHE A 42 -21.08 -30.54 22.59
N ILE A 43 -20.24 -30.81 23.59
CA ILE A 43 -19.62 -29.76 24.42
C ILE A 43 -18.78 -28.81 23.55
N ARG A 44 -17.95 -29.36 22.66
CA ARG A 44 -17.18 -28.58 21.67
C ARG A 44 -18.11 -27.70 20.81
N SER A 45 -19.18 -28.27 20.28
CA SER A 45 -20.18 -27.55 19.48
C SER A 45 -20.94 -26.49 20.28
N MET A 46 -21.16 -26.71 21.58
CA MET A 46 -21.75 -25.71 22.46
C MET A 46 -20.82 -24.51 22.63
N PHE A 47 -19.50 -24.68 22.73
CA PHE A 47 -18.57 -23.54 22.81
C PHE A 47 -18.36 -22.84 21.47
N TYR A 48 -18.07 -23.56 20.39
CA TYR A 48 -17.60 -22.94 19.13
C TYR A 48 -18.60 -22.95 17.98
N GLY A 49 -19.77 -23.58 18.18
CA GLY A 49 -20.79 -23.71 17.15
C GLY A 49 -20.47 -24.86 16.20
N VAL A 50 -21.27 -24.96 15.14
CA VAL A 50 -21.05 -25.94 14.07
C VAL A 50 -21.26 -25.26 12.74
N ARG A 51 -20.27 -25.37 11.85
CA ARG A 51 -20.33 -24.84 10.49
C ARG A 51 -20.72 -25.95 9.53
N ARG A 52 -21.67 -25.64 8.64
CA ARG A 52 -22.04 -26.52 7.53
C ARG A 52 -21.18 -26.17 6.31
N LEU A 53 -20.38 -27.12 5.84
CA LEU A 53 -19.55 -27.01 4.65
C LEU A 53 -20.40 -27.25 3.39
N ARG A 54 -19.85 -26.91 2.22
CA ARG A 54 -20.52 -27.08 0.91
C ARG A 54 -19.80 -28.12 0.04
N GLY A 55 -20.53 -28.71 -0.90
CA GLY A 55 -19.98 -29.66 -1.88
C GLY A 55 -19.57 -31.00 -1.27
N LYS A 56 -18.55 -31.65 -1.85
CA LYS A 56 -18.06 -32.97 -1.37
C LYS A 56 -17.57 -32.94 0.08
N ALA A 57 -17.10 -31.80 0.57
CA ALA A 57 -16.65 -31.63 1.95
C ALA A 57 -17.80 -31.65 2.98
N ALA A 58 -19.06 -31.42 2.55
CA ALA A 58 -20.22 -31.44 3.44
C ALA A 58 -20.56 -32.84 3.97
N GLN A 59 -20.21 -33.91 3.25
CA GLN A 59 -20.58 -35.28 3.64
C GLN A 59 -19.93 -35.72 4.96
N ASN A 60 -18.76 -35.16 5.28
CA ASN A 60 -17.98 -35.54 6.46
C ASN A 60 -17.87 -34.42 7.49
N ASP A 61 -18.64 -33.33 7.33
CA ASP A 61 -18.60 -32.23 8.29
C ASP A 61 -19.32 -32.59 9.60
N THR A 62 -18.94 -31.90 10.68
CA THR A 62 -19.54 -32.13 12.01
C THR A 62 -21.04 -31.85 11.98
N TYR A 63 -21.49 -30.86 11.18
CA TYR A 63 -22.90 -30.52 11.06
C TYR A 63 -23.73 -31.73 10.60
N THR A 64 -23.38 -32.30 9.46
CA THR A 64 -24.14 -33.36 8.78
C THR A 64 -24.01 -34.68 9.54
N LYS A 65 -22.83 -34.97 10.11
CA LYS A 65 -22.59 -36.19 10.89
C LYS A 65 -23.45 -36.28 12.15
N TYR A 66 -23.71 -35.14 12.80
CA TYR A 66 -24.46 -35.08 14.05
C TYR A 66 -25.86 -34.45 13.89
N GLU A 67 -26.29 -34.18 12.65
CA GLU A 67 -27.67 -33.75 12.39
C GLU A 67 -28.63 -34.89 12.78
N PRO A 68 -29.63 -34.63 13.64
CA PRO A 68 -30.59 -35.64 14.02
C PRO A 68 -31.43 -36.13 12.85
N TRP A 69 -31.60 -37.45 12.79
CA TRP A 69 -32.45 -38.12 11.81
C TRP A 69 -33.94 -37.80 12.02
N GLU A 70 -34.34 -37.68 13.28
CA GLU A 70 -35.70 -37.34 13.71
C GLU A 70 -35.68 -35.99 14.43
N ASN A 71 -36.70 -35.16 14.18
CA ASN A 71 -36.84 -33.83 14.76
C ASN A 71 -35.59 -32.93 14.62
N PRO A 72 -35.09 -32.70 13.39
CA PRO A 72 -33.89 -31.89 13.16
C PRO A 72 -34.07 -30.43 13.61
N ALA A 73 -35.31 -29.96 13.75
CA ALA A 73 -35.63 -28.64 14.30
C ALA A 73 -35.15 -28.43 15.75
N GLU A 74 -34.85 -29.51 16.50
CA GLU A 74 -34.32 -29.46 17.87
C GLU A 74 -32.82 -29.79 17.94
N TYR A 75 -32.08 -29.64 16.84
CA TYR A 75 -30.65 -29.93 16.77
C TYR A 75 -29.84 -28.99 17.67
N GLY A 76 -29.56 -29.40 18.91
CA GLY A 76 -28.86 -28.58 19.89
C GLY A 76 -29.24 -28.91 21.33
N GLY A 77 -29.07 -27.92 22.21
CA GLY A 77 -29.25 -28.12 23.64
C GLY A 77 -28.93 -26.90 24.48
N ILE A 78 -28.76 -27.13 25.78
CA ILE A 78 -28.49 -26.11 26.78
C ILE A 78 -27.30 -26.55 27.62
N MET A 79 -26.38 -25.64 27.90
CA MET A 79 -25.22 -25.86 28.75
C MET A 79 -25.17 -24.78 29.82
N TRP A 80 -25.00 -25.20 31.07
CA TRP A 80 -24.77 -24.31 32.19
C TRP A 80 -23.33 -24.43 32.62
N PHE A 81 -22.65 -23.30 32.78
CA PHE A 81 -21.26 -23.28 33.20
C PHE A 81 -20.98 -22.03 34.03
N THR A 82 -19.87 -22.05 34.76
CA THR A 82 -19.33 -20.92 35.50
C THR A 82 -18.02 -20.52 34.84
N SER A 83 -17.85 -19.23 34.52
CA SER A 83 -16.64 -18.65 33.93
C SER A 83 -16.33 -17.31 34.59
N LYS A 84 -15.06 -17.02 34.91
CA LYS A 84 -14.64 -15.77 35.58
C LYS A 84 -15.49 -15.38 36.80
N GLY A 85 -15.94 -16.37 37.57
CA GLY A 85 -16.79 -16.18 38.76
C GLY A 85 -18.28 -15.90 38.49
N LYS A 86 -18.71 -15.85 37.22
CA LYS A 86 -20.10 -15.66 36.82
C LYS A 86 -20.71 -16.95 36.29
N ASN A 87 -22.02 -17.10 36.48
CA ASN A 87 -22.85 -18.19 36.03
C ASN A 87 -23.48 -17.86 34.67
N TYR A 88 -23.35 -18.78 33.73
CA TYR A 88 -23.86 -18.65 32.38
C TYR A 88 -24.75 -19.83 32.00
N ARG A 89 -25.78 -19.52 31.21
CA ARG A 89 -26.62 -20.49 30.51
C ARG A 89 -26.54 -20.22 29.01
N LEU A 90 -25.97 -21.16 28.28
CA LEU A 90 -25.86 -21.12 26.82
C LEU A 90 -26.88 -22.05 26.19
N THR A 91 -27.79 -21.50 25.41
CA THR A 91 -28.75 -22.25 24.60
C THR A 91 -28.33 -22.17 23.15
N ARG A 92 -28.19 -23.31 22.46
CA ARG A 92 -27.90 -23.34 21.02
C ARG A 92 -28.85 -24.26 20.28
N ASN A 93 -29.24 -23.81 19.08
CA ASN A 93 -29.84 -24.62 18.04
C ASN A 93 -28.97 -24.46 16.78
N PHE A 94 -28.41 -25.57 16.32
CA PHE A 94 -27.55 -25.63 15.15
C PHE A 94 -28.34 -25.73 13.86
N TYR A 95 -29.62 -26.14 13.89
CA TYR A 95 -30.42 -26.39 12.68
C TYR A 95 -30.44 -25.18 11.76
N LYS A 96 -30.06 -25.38 10.49
CA LYS A 96 -29.87 -24.28 9.52
C LYS A 96 -31.06 -23.30 9.41
N GLU A 97 -32.29 -23.77 9.60
CA GLU A 97 -33.51 -22.95 9.46
C GLU A 97 -33.96 -22.30 10.77
N LYS A 98 -33.43 -22.77 11.90
CA LYS A 98 -33.75 -22.28 13.25
C LYS A 98 -32.47 -22.03 14.06
N LYS A 99 -31.42 -21.57 13.40
CA LYS A 99 -30.11 -21.37 14.03
C LYS A 99 -30.26 -20.29 15.11
N MET A 100 -29.78 -20.59 16.31
CA MET A 100 -29.91 -19.73 17.49
C MET A 100 -28.74 -19.97 18.44
N GLY A 101 -28.25 -18.90 19.06
CA GLY A 101 -27.28 -18.95 20.14
C GLY A 101 -27.58 -17.87 21.17
N GLU A 102 -28.11 -18.25 22.33
CA GLU A 102 -28.46 -17.33 23.41
C GLU A 102 -27.55 -17.58 24.61
N LEU A 103 -26.78 -16.57 24.99
CA LEU A 103 -25.95 -16.59 26.19
C LEU A 103 -26.58 -15.69 27.24
N LEU A 104 -27.10 -16.30 28.30
CA LEU A 104 -27.63 -15.62 29.47
C LEU A 104 -26.59 -15.64 30.59
N CYS A 105 -26.23 -14.48 31.15
CA CYS A 105 -25.58 -14.42 32.44
C CYS A 105 -26.64 -14.48 33.54
N GLU A 106 -26.59 -15.52 34.38
CA GLU A 106 -27.59 -15.77 35.42
C GLU A 106 -27.45 -14.79 36.60
N ASP A 107 -26.29 -14.16 36.79
CA ASP A 107 -26.05 -13.25 37.92
C ASP A 107 -26.53 -11.82 37.65
N ASP A 108 -26.37 -11.30 36.43
CA ASP A 108 -26.78 -9.93 36.06
C ASP A 108 -27.99 -9.87 35.11
N GLY A 109 -28.47 -11.02 34.64
CA GLY A 109 -29.62 -11.12 33.75
C GLY A 109 -29.36 -10.68 32.30
N SER A 110 -28.11 -10.38 31.94
CA SER A 110 -27.78 -10.00 30.57
C SER A 110 -27.96 -11.16 29.59
N LEU A 111 -28.66 -10.89 28.49
CA LEU A 111 -28.91 -11.85 27.41
C LEU A 111 -28.31 -11.31 26.12
N VAL A 112 -27.37 -12.06 25.55
CA VAL A 112 -26.65 -11.69 24.34
C VAL A 112 -26.66 -12.83 23.33
N ASP A 113 -26.55 -12.46 22.05
CA ASP A 113 -26.39 -13.43 20.97
C ASP A 113 -24.96 -14.00 21.00
N ALA A 114 -24.87 -15.31 21.24
CA ALA A 114 -23.59 -16.02 21.32
C ALA A 114 -22.85 -16.06 19.97
N GLU A 115 -23.56 -15.85 18.85
CA GLU A 115 -22.97 -15.85 17.51
C GLU A 115 -22.32 -14.50 17.13
N GLN A 116 -22.57 -13.43 17.91
CA GLN A 116 -22.01 -12.09 17.67
C GLN A 116 -20.71 -11.82 18.46
N GLY A 117 -19.96 -12.87 18.80
CA GLY A 117 -18.66 -12.77 19.47
C GLY A 117 -18.72 -12.59 21.00
N ALA A 118 -19.91 -12.41 21.60
CA ALA A 118 -20.04 -12.25 23.04
C ALA A 118 -19.44 -13.42 23.84
N LEU A 119 -19.54 -14.64 23.29
CA LEU A 119 -18.99 -15.84 23.90
C LEU A 119 -17.45 -15.85 23.91
N GLU A 120 -16.77 -15.24 22.94
CA GLU A 120 -15.29 -15.26 22.85
C GLU A 120 -14.64 -14.67 24.11
N SER A 121 -15.17 -13.54 24.60
CA SER A 121 -14.69 -12.90 25.83
C SER A 121 -14.89 -13.75 27.10
N VAL A 122 -16.00 -14.49 27.15
CA VAL A 122 -16.36 -15.41 28.26
C VAL A 122 -15.48 -16.65 28.23
N LEU A 123 -15.04 -17.06 27.05
CA LEU A 123 -14.09 -18.15 26.81
C LEU A 123 -12.62 -17.69 26.96
N GLY A 124 -12.35 -16.43 27.35
CA GLY A 124 -10.98 -15.93 27.50
C GLY A 124 -10.21 -15.85 26.18
N ASN A 125 -10.91 -15.55 25.08
CA ASN A 125 -10.37 -15.48 23.71
C ASN A 125 -9.68 -16.77 23.23
N VAL A 126 -9.98 -17.91 23.85
CA VAL A 126 -9.47 -19.22 23.44
C VAL A 126 -10.18 -19.66 22.15
N SER A 127 -9.43 -19.78 21.05
CA SER A 127 -9.97 -20.19 19.76
C SER A 127 -10.38 -21.68 19.76
N GLU A 128 -11.26 -22.06 18.81
CA GLU A 128 -11.69 -23.46 18.61
C GLU A 128 -10.47 -24.37 18.39
N ALA A 129 -9.47 -23.87 17.67
CA ALA A 129 -8.25 -24.61 17.38
C ALA A 129 -7.40 -24.84 18.64
N VAL A 130 -7.23 -23.81 19.49
CA VAL A 130 -6.54 -23.97 20.78
C VAL A 130 -7.29 -24.95 21.68
N TYR A 131 -8.62 -24.88 21.77
CA TYR A 131 -9.42 -25.79 22.56
C TYR A 131 -9.27 -27.26 22.11
N ASP A 132 -9.45 -27.53 20.81
CA ASP A 132 -9.30 -28.86 20.20
C ASP A 132 -7.87 -29.40 20.33
N ASN A 133 -6.89 -28.50 20.34
CA ASN A 133 -5.49 -28.85 20.48
C ASN A 133 -5.04 -28.92 21.94
N THR A 134 -5.80 -28.53 22.96
CA THR A 134 -5.27 -28.51 24.33
C THR A 134 -6.10 -29.36 25.28
N VAL A 135 -7.24 -28.84 25.69
CA VAL A 135 -8.07 -29.38 26.76
C VAL A 135 -9.08 -30.42 26.26
N SER A 136 -9.41 -30.42 24.97
CA SER A 136 -10.32 -31.40 24.35
C SER A 136 -9.54 -32.48 23.63
N VAL A 137 -9.21 -33.56 24.35
CA VAL A 137 -8.41 -34.66 23.81
C VAL A 137 -9.36 -35.75 23.31
N ALA A 138 -9.55 -35.78 21.99
CA ALA A 138 -10.31 -36.83 21.33
C ALA A 138 -9.53 -38.16 21.33
N GLN A 139 -10.24 -39.26 21.11
CA GLN A 139 -9.63 -40.58 20.94
C GLN A 139 -8.57 -40.54 19.84
N LEU A 140 -7.36 -40.96 20.18
CA LEU A 140 -6.21 -40.99 19.26
C LEU A 140 -6.53 -41.86 18.04
N LYS A 141 -6.70 -41.21 16.88
CA LYS A 141 -7.01 -41.88 15.60
C LYS A 141 -5.78 -42.58 14.99
N SER A 142 -4.58 -42.29 15.50
CA SER A 142 -3.32 -42.81 15.00
C SER A 142 -3.22 -44.33 15.24
N VAL A 143 -3.22 -45.09 14.14
CA VAL A 143 -3.10 -46.56 14.19
C VAL A 143 -1.68 -47.01 14.56
N THR A 144 -0.67 -46.18 14.26
CA THR A 144 0.75 -46.50 14.47
C THR A 144 1.52 -45.45 15.28
N GLY A 145 2.62 -45.85 15.93
CA GLY A 145 3.48 -44.94 16.68
C GLY A 145 4.13 -43.84 15.83
N LYS A 146 4.39 -44.11 14.53
CA LYS A 146 4.95 -43.11 13.60
C LYS A 146 3.97 -41.97 13.32
N ASP A 147 2.68 -42.28 13.20
CA ASP A 147 1.65 -41.25 12.99
C ASP A 147 1.53 -40.34 14.22
N LEU A 148 1.64 -40.91 15.42
CA LEU A 148 1.63 -40.16 16.68
C LEU A 148 2.87 -39.26 16.83
N VAL A 149 4.05 -39.73 16.42
CA VAL A 149 5.28 -38.90 16.34
C VAL A 149 5.05 -37.69 15.45
N ARG A 150 4.50 -37.88 14.24
CA ARG A 150 4.22 -36.77 13.32
C ARG A 150 3.18 -35.81 13.90
N GLU A 151 2.15 -36.31 14.58
CA GLU A 151 1.16 -35.47 15.23
C GLU A 151 1.77 -34.60 16.33
N LEU A 152 2.65 -35.18 17.16
CA LEU A 152 3.42 -34.44 18.18
C LEU A 152 4.31 -33.35 17.57
N GLN A 153 5.02 -33.65 16.48
CA GLN A 153 5.86 -32.67 15.79
C GLN A 153 5.03 -31.53 15.21
N ASN A 154 3.95 -31.85 14.49
CA ASN A 154 3.04 -30.83 13.94
C ASN A 154 2.43 -29.95 15.03
N TYR A 155 2.11 -30.56 16.18
CA TYR A 155 1.60 -29.85 17.34
C TYR A 155 2.61 -28.81 17.83
N MET A 156 3.85 -29.22 18.10
CA MET A 156 4.87 -28.30 18.61
C MET A 156 5.26 -27.22 17.60
N ALA A 157 5.33 -27.57 16.30
CA ALA A 157 5.55 -26.62 15.22
C ALA A 157 4.49 -25.50 15.21
N SER A 158 3.22 -25.86 15.42
CA SER A 158 2.10 -24.91 15.41
C SER A 158 2.19 -23.88 16.55
N TYR A 159 2.79 -24.25 17.68
CA TYR A 159 2.88 -23.37 18.85
C TYR A 159 4.18 -22.57 18.95
N GLN A 160 5.26 -23.04 18.33
CA GLN A 160 6.46 -22.22 18.21
C GLN A 160 6.21 -21.03 17.29
N GLY A 161 5.54 -21.18 16.14
CA GLY A 161 5.37 -20.08 15.20
C GLY A 161 4.47 -18.92 15.68
N THR A 162 3.30 -19.23 16.25
CA THR A 162 2.22 -18.22 16.39
C THR A 162 1.45 -18.28 17.71
N GLY A 163 1.69 -19.28 18.57
CA GLY A 163 0.91 -19.50 19.79
C GLY A 163 -0.56 -19.91 19.56
N ASP A 164 -1.08 -19.75 18.34
CA ASP A 164 -2.38 -20.21 17.88
C ASP A 164 -2.29 -20.63 16.40
N SER A 165 -2.62 -21.90 16.12
CA SER A 165 -2.70 -22.47 14.76
C SER A 165 -3.72 -21.78 13.84
N SER A 166 -4.58 -20.90 14.36
CA SER A 166 -5.56 -20.13 13.58
C SER A 166 -4.94 -18.96 12.80
N VAL A 167 -3.75 -18.48 13.20
CA VAL A 167 -3.05 -17.36 12.57
C VAL A 167 -1.88 -17.88 11.75
N ASP A 168 -1.92 -17.68 10.43
CA ASP A 168 -0.81 -18.02 9.53
C ASP A 168 0.05 -16.79 9.25
N MET A 169 1.06 -16.59 10.09
CA MET A 169 2.00 -15.47 9.96
C MET A 169 2.84 -15.57 8.69
N GLY A 170 3.11 -16.77 8.19
CA GLY A 170 3.83 -16.98 6.93
C GLY A 170 3.03 -16.43 5.75
N ARG A 171 1.73 -16.73 5.70
CA ARG A 171 0.82 -16.19 4.69
C ARG A 171 0.62 -14.68 4.83
N ALA A 172 0.47 -14.17 6.05
CA ALA A 172 0.36 -12.73 6.29
C ALA A 172 1.62 -11.99 5.78
N MET A 173 2.80 -12.49 6.12
CA MET A 173 4.08 -11.97 5.65
C MET A 173 4.21 -12.03 4.13
N GLN A 174 3.76 -13.13 3.51
CA GLN A 174 3.74 -13.25 2.06
C GLN A 174 2.82 -12.21 1.41
N MET A 175 1.64 -11.97 1.97
CA MET A 175 0.71 -10.95 1.47
C MET A 175 1.31 -9.54 1.57
N LEU A 176 1.95 -9.20 2.69
CA LEU A 176 2.64 -7.92 2.87
C LEU A 176 3.80 -7.77 1.86
N LYS A 177 4.61 -8.81 1.68
CA LYS A 177 5.70 -8.83 0.68
C LYS A 177 5.19 -8.64 -0.75
N MET A 178 4.07 -9.29 -1.10
CA MET A 178 3.44 -9.14 -2.41
C MET A 178 2.91 -7.71 -2.62
N SER A 179 2.23 -7.15 -1.61
CA SER A 179 1.73 -5.76 -1.64
C SER A 179 2.89 -4.77 -1.83
N ARG A 180 3.95 -4.91 -1.04
CA ARG A 180 5.16 -4.08 -1.13
C ARG A 180 5.81 -4.15 -2.52
N LYS A 181 5.86 -5.33 -3.12
CA LYS A 181 6.39 -5.51 -4.48
C LYS A 181 5.55 -4.77 -5.53
N GLY A 182 4.23 -4.69 -5.34
CA GLY A 182 3.33 -3.87 -6.17
C GLY A 182 3.75 -2.41 -6.14
N TYR A 183 3.77 -1.80 -4.95
CA TYR A 183 4.16 -0.40 -4.77
C TYR A 183 5.58 -0.08 -5.23
N LEU A 184 6.55 -0.98 -5.00
CA LEU A 184 7.92 -0.81 -5.52
C LEU A 184 7.95 -0.72 -7.06
N THR A 185 7.11 -1.50 -7.73
CA THR A 185 7.02 -1.49 -9.19
C THR A 185 6.39 -0.19 -9.68
N GLU A 186 5.34 0.29 -9.01
CA GLU A 186 4.67 1.55 -9.33
C GLU A 186 5.59 2.75 -9.10
N ALA A 187 6.27 2.82 -7.96
CA ALA A 187 7.24 3.86 -7.65
C ALA A 187 8.39 3.90 -8.68
N ALA A 188 8.94 2.73 -9.06
CA ALA A 188 9.98 2.64 -10.08
C ALA A 188 9.49 3.12 -11.45
N ARG A 189 8.25 2.78 -11.83
CA ARG A 189 7.65 3.24 -13.08
C ARG A 189 7.46 4.76 -13.08
N ARG A 190 6.89 5.30 -12.00
CA ARG A 190 6.66 6.74 -11.83
C ARG A 190 7.97 7.54 -11.90
N LYS A 191 9.01 7.07 -11.21
CA LYS A 191 10.35 7.67 -11.27
C LYS A 191 10.90 7.69 -12.70
N LYS A 192 10.77 6.58 -13.43
CA LYS A 192 11.20 6.50 -14.84
C LYS A 192 10.42 7.44 -15.76
N ASP A 193 9.11 7.59 -15.52
CA ASP A 193 8.27 8.48 -16.34
C ASP A 193 8.60 9.96 -16.04
N LEU A 194 8.84 10.33 -14.78
CA LEU A 194 9.37 11.65 -14.38
C LEU A 194 10.75 11.96 -15.00
N GLU A 195 11.68 11.00 -14.99
CA GLU A 195 13.00 11.17 -15.63
C GLU A 195 12.87 11.47 -17.13
N LYS A 196 11.98 10.75 -17.84
CA LYS A 196 11.72 11.02 -19.26
C LYS A 196 11.08 12.38 -19.51
N GLU A 197 10.20 12.84 -18.62
CA GLU A 197 9.61 14.17 -18.74
C GLU A 197 10.67 15.26 -18.55
N LYS A 198 11.54 15.13 -17.54
CA LYS A 198 12.68 16.04 -17.33
C LYS A 198 13.62 16.08 -18.54
N GLU A 199 13.94 14.92 -19.14
CA GLU A 199 14.76 14.86 -20.35
C GLU A 199 14.11 15.61 -21.53
N LYS A 200 12.80 15.44 -21.73
CA LYS A 200 12.06 16.14 -22.80
C LYS A 200 12.05 17.65 -22.59
N ILE A 201 11.74 18.11 -21.38
CA ILE A 201 11.73 19.55 -21.06
C ILE A 201 13.13 20.14 -21.23
N SER A 202 14.16 19.43 -20.78
CA SER A 202 15.56 19.85 -20.94
C SER A 202 15.97 19.97 -22.41
N ALA A 203 15.58 19.00 -23.26
CA ALA A 203 15.82 19.06 -24.69
C ALA A 203 15.08 20.24 -25.36
N ASN A 204 13.85 20.51 -24.95
CA ASN A 204 13.09 21.67 -25.44
C ASN A 204 13.74 23.00 -25.03
N ILE A 205 14.23 23.10 -23.79
CA ILE A 205 14.99 24.26 -23.31
C ILE A 205 16.24 24.48 -24.17
N GLU A 206 16.99 23.41 -24.48
CA GLU A 206 18.18 23.52 -25.33
C GLU A 206 17.82 23.98 -26.75
N TYR A 207 16.73 23.44 -27.31
CA TYR A 207 16.21 23.83 -28.62
C TYR A 207 15.83 25.32 -28.67
N ILE A 208 15.03 25.80 -27.71
CA ILE A 208 14.62 27.21 -27.66
C ILE A 208 15.83 28.13 -27.45
N ARG A 209 16.79 27.74 -26.59
CA ARG A 209 18.04 28.49 -26.42
C ARG A 209 18.82 28.60 -27.73
N LYS A 210 18.78 27.59 -28.59
CA LYS A 210 19.39 27.65 -29.92
C LYS A 210 18.66 28.63 -30.83
N GLU A 211 17.33 28.59 -30.88
CA GLU A 211 16.53 29.55 -31.67
C GLU A 211 16.79 31.00 -31.22
N ILE A 212 16.87 31.26 -29.91
CA ILE A 212 17.19 32.59 -29.37
C ILE A 212 18.56 33.06 -29.90
N ARG A 213 19.59 32.21 -29.84
CA ARG A 213 20.92 32.55 -30.38
C ARG A 213 20.88 32.88 -31.88
N GLU A 214 20.11 32.13 -32.67
CA GLU A 214 19.96 32.40 -34.10
C GLU A 214 19.21 33.73 -34.36
N LEU A 215 18.24 34.08 -33.52
CA LEU A 215 17.56 35.38 -33.57
C LEU A 215 18.50 36.52 -33.18
N ASP A 216 19.31 36.36 -32.14
CA ASP A 216 20.33 37.32 -31.72
C ASP A 216 21.32 37.60 -32.86
N GLU A 217 21.83 36.56 -33.52
CA GLU A 217 22.73 36.71 -34.67
C GLU A 217 22.06 37.48 -35.82
N LYS A 218 20.79 37.21 -36.12
CA LYS A 218 20.03 37.94 -37.16
C LYS A 218 19.83 39.39 -36.77
N ARG A 219 19.49 39.65 -35.52
CA ARG A 219 19.30 41.00 -34.98
C ARG A 219 20.60 41.80 -35.03
N ASP A 220 21.73 41.20 -34.68
CA ASP A 220 23.06 41.83 -34.77
C ASP A 220 23.40 42.19 -36.23
N ARG A 221 23.11 41.30 -37.19
CA ARG A 221 23.31 41.60 -38.62
C ARG A 221 22.46 42.77 -39.10
N ILE A 222 21.18 42.84 -38.69
CA ILE A 222 20.31 43.96 -39.04
C ILE A 222 20.79 45.26 -38.38
N THR A 223 21.24 45.19 -37.13
CA THR A 223 21.79 46.34 -36.40
C THR A 223 23.04 46.87 -37.10
N GLN A 224 23.97 46.00 -37.50
CA GLN A 224 25.14 46.38 -38.30
C GLN A 224 24.76 47.01 -39.65
N GLN A 225 23.71 46.52 -40.32
CA GLN A 225 23.20 47.14 -41.55
C GLN A 225 22.60 48.54 -41.30
N GLN A 226 21.87 48.72 -40.21
CA GLN A 226 21.35 50.03 -39.79
C GLN A 226 22.49 51.01 -39.47
N ASP A 227 23.48 50.57 -38.71
CA ASP A 227 24.65 51.40 -38.35
C ASP A 227 25.49 51.76 -39.58
N GLY A 228 25.67 50.83 -40.51
CA GLY A 228 26.36 51.07 -41.78
C GLY A 228 25.66 52.08 -42.70
N MET A 229 24.33 52.22 -42.59
CA MET A 229 23.57 53.25 -43.30
C MET A 229 23.66 54.63 -42.63
N ASN A 230 24.04 54.68 -41.36
CA ASN A 230 24.18 55.90 -40.57
C ASN A 230 25.59 56.51 -40.73
N MET A 231 25.85 57.11 -41.89
CA MET A 231 26.99 58.01 -42.16
C MET A 231 26.86 59.41 -41.51
N GLY A 232 26.47 59.46 -40.24
CA GLY A 232 26.30 60.70 -39.47
C GLY A 232 27.62 61.21 -38.89
N THR A 233 27.80 62.53 -38.86
CA THR A 233 28.78 63.16 -37.96
C THR A 233 28.14 63.29 -36.58
N ARG A 234 28.95 63.43 -35.52
CA ARG A 234 28.55 63.39 -34.09
C ARG A 234 27.37 64.30 -33.67
N ASP A 235 26.91 65.18 -34.55
CA ASP A 235 25.96 66.26 -34.29
C ASP A 235 24.71 66.26 -35.21
N LYS A 236 24.63 65.41 -36.25
CA LYS A 236 23.48 65.38 -37.20
C LYS A 236 23.16 63.98 -37.71
N SER A 237 21.88 63.63 -37.73
CA SER A 237 21.38 62.39 -38.34
C SER A 237 21.70 62.36 -39.84
N THR A 238 21.88 61.16 -40.39
CA THR A 238 22.02 60.92 -41.83
C THR A 238 20.83 61.46 -42.62
N GLU A 239 19.64 61.38 -42.04
CA GLU A 239 18.44 61.98 -42.61
C GLU A 239 18.56 63.51 -42.68
N ASP A 240 18.93 64.16 -41.58
CA ASP A 240 19.15 65.62 -41.52
C ASP A 240 20.21 66.06 -42.55
N LEU A 241 21.27 65.27 -42.70
CA LEU A 241 22.34 65.53 -43.67
C LEU A 241 21.84 65.42 -45.12
N LEU A 242 20.96 64.46 -45.43
CA LEU A 242 20.33 64.32 -46.74
C LEU A 242 19.36 65.47 -47.01
N GLU A 243 18.56 65.85 -46.02
CA GLU A 243 17.59 66.94 -46.11
C GLU A 243 18.28 68.29 -46.30
N LEU A 244 19.33 68.59 -45.51
CA LEU A 244 20.14 69.81 -45.67
C LEU A 244 20.81 69.90 -47.05
N ARG A 245 21.23 68.75 -47.62
CA ARG A 245 21.80 68.69 -48.98
C ARG A 245 20.74 68.96 -50.05
N ILE A 246 19.54 68.43 -49.88
CA ILE A 246 18.39 68.67 -50.78
C ILE A 246 17.98 70.15 -50.70
N ASP A 247 17.83 70.71 -49.50
CA ASP A 247 17.42 72.10 -49.29
C ASP A 247 18.42 73.09 -49.90
N ARG A 248 19.73 72.82 -49.78
CA ARG A 248 20.77 73.63 -50.44
C ARG A 248 20.61 73.68 -51.97
N VAL A 249 20.30 72.56 -52.60
CA VAL A 249 20.08 72.48 -54.06
C VAL A 249 18.76 73.14 -54.45
N LYS A 250 17.72 72.99 -53.61
CA LYS A 250 16.42 73.62 -53.78
C LYS A 250 16.54 75.15 -53.75
N ARG A 251 17.22 75.73 -52.76
CA ARG A 251 17.51 77.18 -52.69
C ARG A 251 18.30 77.68 -53.90
N ARG A 252 19.31 76.93 -54.37
CA ARG A 252 20.05 77.28 -55.60
C ARG A 252 19.16 77.28 -56.84
N ARG A 253 18.21 76.35 -56.93
CA ARG A 253 17.23 76.30 -58.03
C ARG A 253 16.26 77.48 -57.96
N GLU A 254 15.79 77.84 -56.77
CA GLU A 254 14.92 79.00 -56.53
C GLU A 254 15.64 80.32 -56.87
N LEU A 255 16.88 80.50 -56.41
CA LEU A 255 17.72 81.65 -56.77
C LEU A 255 17.95 81.75 -58.28
N ASN A 256 18.31 80.65 -58.95
CA ASN A 256 18.45 80.63 -60.41
C ASN A 256 17.13 80.93 -61.13
N GLY A 257 15.99 80.49 -60.58
CA GLY A 257 14.65 80.85 -61.07
C GLY A 257 14.35 82.34 -60.93
N ALA A 258 14.69 82.94 -59.79
CA ALA A 258 14.53 84.37 -59.54
C ALA A 258 15.43 85.21 -60.46
N VAL A 259 16.71 84.82 -60.64
CA VAL A 259 17.64 85.47 -61.58
C VAL A 259 17.12 85.41 -63.02
N LEU A 260 16.61 84.25 -63.46
CA LEU A 260 16.00 84.11 -64.78
C LEU A 260 14.80 85.06 -64.96
N ALA A 261 13.93 85.19 -63.95
CA ALA A 261 12.79 86.10 -64.00
C ALA A 261 13.23 87.57 -64.12
N VAL A 262 14.25 87.98 -63.35
CA VAL A 262 14.83 89.33 -63.42
C VAL A 262 15.46 89.60 -64.79
N VAL A 263 16.24 88.66 -65.34
CA VAL A 263 16.87 88.79 -66.66
C VAL A 263 15.82 88.91 -67.78
N LEU A 264 14.73 88.14 -67.72
CA LEU A 264 13.63 88.23 -68.68
C LEU A 264 12.91 89.57 -68.59
N LEU A 265 12.55 90.01 -67.38
CA LEU A 265 11.88 91.31 -67.17
C LEU A 265 12.76 92.48 -67.61
N ALA A 266 14.04 92.48 -67.22
CA ALA A 266 15.01 93.51 -67.61
C ALA A 266 15.31 93.48 -69.11
N GLY A 267 15.39 92.30 -69.72
CA GLY A 267 15.61 92.13 -71.15
C GLY A 267 14.43 92.60 -71.99
N ILE A 268 13.19 92.30 -71.59
CA ILE A 268 11.96 92.79 -72.24
C ILE A 268 11.84 94.32 -72.08
N ALA A 269 12.10 94.85 -70.89
CA ALA A 269 12.09 96.29 -70.65
C ALA A 269 13.19 97.02 -71.43
N GLY A 270 14.41 96.48 -71.45
CA GLY A 270 15.55 97.05 -72.17
C GLY A 270 15.38 97.04 -73.69
N THR A 271 14.90 95.93 -74.25
CA THR A 271 14.57 95.86 -75.69
C THR A 271 13.40 96.77 -76.06
N GLY A 272 12.36 96.85 -75.22
CA GLY A 272 11.23 97.77 -75.41
C GLY A 272 11.62 99.25 -75.38
N CYS A 273 12.45 99.67 -74.41
CA CYS A 273 12.95 101.05 -74.32
C CYS A 273 13.82 101.44 -75.53
N LEU A 274 14.74 100.56 -75.95
CA LEU A 274 15.65 100.84 -77.06
C LEU A 274 14.93 100.83 -78.42
N ALA A 275 13.86 100.05 -78.57
CA ALA A 275 13.05 100.02 -79.78
C ALA A 275 12.15 101.26 -79.97
N ALA A 276 11.85 102.01 -78.89
CA ALA A 276 11.01 103.20 -78.94
C ALA A 276 11.69 104.42 -79.59
N PHE A 277 13.02 104.43 -79.71
CA PHE A 277 13.78 105.47 -80.38
C PHE A 277 14.23 104.99 -81.77
N SER A 278 13.70 105.60 -82.83
CA SER A 278 13.91 105.19 -84.24
C SER A 278 15.37 105.19 -84.71
N SER A 279 16.30 105.74 -83.93
CA SER A 279 17.73 105.81 -84.22
C SER A 279 18.59 104.69 -83.60
N GLN A 280 18.03 103.79 -82.77
CA GLN A 280 18.81 102.79 -82.00
C GLN A 280 18.46 101.30 -82.29
N LEU A 281 18.01 101.00 -83.51
CA LEU A 281 17.52 99.65 -83.88
C LEU A 281 18.57 98.52 -83.76
N ILE A 282 19.86 98.81 -84.04
CA ILE A 282 20.93 97.80 -83.98
C ILE A 282 21.20 97.39 -82.51
N LEU A 283 21.11 98.35 -81.58
CA LEU A 283 21.40 98.13 -80.16
C LEU A 283 20.29 97.33 -79.46
N SER A 284 19.03 97.49 -79.90
CA SER A 284 17.90 96.69 -79.40
C SER A 284 17.98 95.21 -79.84
N ILE A 285 18.44 94.94 -81.06
CA ILE A 285 18.67 93.56 -81.54
C ILE A 285 19.81 92.91 -80.74
N LEU A 286 20.90 93.63 -80.50
CA LEU A 286 22.08 93.12 -79.80
C LEU A 286 21.79 92.78 -78.33
N THR A 287 20.99 93.61 -77.66
CA THR A 287 20.49 93.34 -76.29
C THR A 287 19.50 92.17 -76.25
N GLY A 288 18.64 92.02 -77.27
CA GLY A 288 17.78 90.84 -77.42
C GLY A 288 18.55 89.53 -77.56
N VAL A 289 19.61 89.51 -78.38
CA VAL A 289 20.48 88.32 -78.55
C VAL A 289 21.25 87.99 -77.27
N LEU A 290 21.77 89.00 -76.57
CA LEU A 290 22.45 88.81 -75.29
C LEU A 290 21.49 88.21 -74.23
N THR A 291 20.27 88.74 -74.17
CA THR A 291 19.21 88.24 -73.27
C THR A 291 18.82 86.81 -73.62
N ALA A 292 18.71 86.46 -74.91
CA ALA A 292 18.44 85.11 -75.38
C ALA A 292 19.58 84.12 -74.98
N GLY A 293 20.84 84.54 -75.10
CA GLY A 293 21.99 83.72 -74.67
C GLY A 293 22.00 83.44 -73.16
N ILE A 294 21.78 84.48 -72.34
CA ILE A 294 21.75 84.34 -70.87
C ILE A 294 20.54 83.50 -70.42
N THR A 295 19.39 83.65 -71.06
CA THR A 295 18.18 82.86 -70.73
C THR A 295 18.34 81.40 -71.10
N VAL A 296 18.94 81.06 -72.25
CA VAL A 296 19.27 79.68 -72.62
C VAL A 296 20.27 79.07 -71.61
N ALA A 297 21.31 79.81 -71.22
CA ALA A 297 22.27 79.34 -70.21
C ALA A 297 21.60 79.12 -68.84
N ALA A 298 20.74 80.03 -68.39
CA ALA A 298 20.01 79.92 -67.13
C ALA A 298 18.97 78.78 -67.15
N LEU A 299 18.28 78.55 -68.28
CA LEU A 299 17.40 77.39 -68.48
C LEU A 299 18.19 76.08 -68.43
N PHE A 300 19.37 76.02 -69.06
CA PHE A 300 20.26 74.86 -68.98
C PHE A 300 20.68 74.58 -67.53
N PHE A 301 21.09 75.59 -66.78
CA PHE A 301 21.40 75.45 -65.34
C PHE A 301 20.18 75.03 -64.51
N ARG A 302 18.97 75.52 -64.83
CA ARG A 302 17.72 75.13 -64.16
C ARG A 302 17.38 73.66 -64.41
N VAL A 303 17.49 73.19 -65.65
CA VAL A 303 17.29 71.77 -66.00
C VAL A 303 18.34 70.89 -65.31
N ARG A 304 19.60 71.33 -65.26
CA ARG A 304 20.68 70.63 -64.56
C ARG A 304 20.40 70.51 -63.06
N LEU A 305 20.03 71.60 -62.39
CA LEU A 305 19.65 71.61 -60.97
C LEU A 305 18.40 70.79 -60.70
N SER A 306 17.41 70.80 -61.60
CA SER A 306 16.20 69.97 -61.46
C SER A 306 16.52 68.49 -61.58
N ARG A 307 17.43 68.09 -62.49
CA ARG A 307 17.91 66.70 -62.59
C ARG A 307 18.70 66.29 -61.35
N GLU A 308 19.52 67.19 -60.81
CA GLU A 308 20.27 66.94 -59.57
C GLU A 308 19.35 66.80 -58.36
N LEU A 309 18.36 67.68 -58.22
CA LEU A 309 17.34 67.62 -57.17
C LEU A 309 16.54 66.31 -57.24
N ASN A 310 15.99 65.95 -58.41
CA ASN A 310 15.27 64.68 -58.59
C ASN A 310 16.15 63.44 -58.36
N ARG A 311 17.48 63.53 -58.55
CA ARG A 311 18.41 62.44 -58.22
C ARG A 311 18.60 62.31 -56.71
N ARG A 312 18.70 63.43 -55.99
CA ARG A 312 18.88 63.50 -54.54
C ARG A 312 17.60 63.09 -53.80
N GLU A 313 16.43 63.51 -54.28
CA GLU A 313 15.13 63.08 -53.74
C GLU A 313 14.94 61.56 -53.89
N ARG A 314 15.22 61.00 -55.07
CA ARG A 314 15.23 59.54 -55.27
C ARG A 314 16.28 58.79 -54.45
N GLN A 315 17.36 59.45 -54.06
CA GLN A 315 18.33 58.85 -53.11
C GLN A 315 17.76 58.84 -51.69
N ARG A 316 17.08 59.91 -51.26
CA ARG A 316 16.40 59.97 -49.97
C ARG A 316 15.25 58.96 -49.86
N GLU A 317 14.38 58.87 -50.86
CA GLU A 317 13.26 57.91 -50.87
C GLU A 317 13.76 56.46 -50.77
N ARG A 318 14.82 56.11 -51.51
CA ARG A 318 15.43 54.77 -51.42
C ARG A 318 16.04 54.51 -50.05
N TRP A 319 16.67 55.53 -49.44
CA TRP A 319 17.24 55.42 -48.10
C TRP A 319 16.14 55.24 -47.05
N LEU A 320 15.08 56.04 -47.09
CA LEU A 320 13.91 55.94 -46.20
C LEU A 320 13.24 54.57 -46.31
N SER A 321 12.91 54.14 -47.53
CA SER A 321 12.30 52.82 -47.74
C SER A 321 13.15 51.69 -47.18
N ARG A 322 14.48 51.77 -47.33
CA ARG A 322 15.40 50.76 -46.78
C ARG A 322 15.52 50.84 -45.26
N HIS A 323 15.48 52.05 -44.70
CA HIS A 323 15.48 52.29 -43.26
C HIS A 323 14.20 51.75 -42.61
N ASP A 324 13.04 52.01 -43.20
CA ASP A 324 11.74 51.51 -42.74
C ASP A 324 11.68 49.98 -42.82
N GLU A 325 12.15 49.39 -43.92
CA GLU A 325 12.23 47.93 -44.09
C GLU A 325 13.08 47.27 -42.99
N LEU A 326 14.26 47.83 -42.70
CA LEU A 326 15.15 47.29 -41.67
C LEU A 326 14.59 47.50 -40.26
N THR A 327 13.88 48.61 -40.03
CA THR A 327 13.21 48.89 -38.76
C THR A 327 12.05 47.92 -38.53
N TRP A 328 11.24 47.66 -39.56
CA TRP A 328 10.17 46.68 -39.49
C TRP A 328 10.70 45.27 -39.23
N ASN A 329 11.74 44.84 -39.96
CA ASN A 329 12.38 43.54 -39.75
C ASN A 329 12.96 43.41 -38.32
N ARG A 330 13.57 44.47 -37.79
CA ARG A 330 14.08 44.50 -36.42
C ARG A 330 12.96 44.34 -35.40
N ASN A 331 11.88 45.11 -35.52
CA ASN A 331 10.74 45.01 -34.61
C ASN A 331 10.09 43.62 -34.64
N SER A 332 10.01 43.00 -35.82
CA SER A 332 9.53 41.62 -35.95
C SER A 332 10.44 40.63 -35.22
N LEU A 333 11.77 40.75 -35.38
CA LEU A 333 12.73 39.89 -34.68
C LEU A 333 12.69 40.11 -33.16
N ASP A 334 12.52 41.35 -32.70
CA ASP A 334 12.41 41.66 -31.27
C ASP A 334 11.15 41.02 -30.67
N SER A 335 10.03 41.03 -31.40
CA SER A 335 8.80 40.34 -31.00
C SER A 335 8.99 38.82 -30.91
N ASP A 336 9.58 38.20 -31.94
CA ASP A 336 9.86 36.76 -31.95
C ASP A 336 10.81 36.39 -30.80
N HIS A 337 11.82 37.23 -30.54
CA HIS A 337 12.77 37.03 -29.45
C HIS A 337 12.08 37.08 -28.08
N GLU A 338 11.17 38.03 -27.84
CA GLU A 338 10.40 38.13 -26.60
C GLU A 338 9.47 36.92 -26.38
N GLU A 339 8.83 36.43 -27.44
CA GLU A 339 8.02 35.20 -27.39
C GLU A 339 8.86 34.00 -26.98
N LYS A 340 10.06 33.85 -27.56
CA LYS A 340 10.97 32.74 -27.24
C LYS A 340 11.54 32.82 -25.83
N HIS A 341 11.86 34.01 -25.32
CA HIS A 341 12.28 34.18 -23.92
C HIS A 341 11.14 33.84 -22.95
N THR A 342 9.91 34.23 -23.27
CA THR A 342 8.73 33.85 -22.47
C THR A 342 8.56 32.33 -22.46
N ALA A 343 8.65 31.68 -23.62
CA ALA A 343 8.57 30.22 -23.72
C ALA A 343 9.69 29.52 -22.92
N LEU A 344 10.92 30.06 -22.97
CA LEU A 344 12.06 29.55 -22.19
C LEU A 344 11.78 29.65 -20.69
N SER A 345 11.30 30.81 -20.22
CA SER A 345 10.97 31.02 -18.81
C SER A 345 9.91 30.04 -18.32
N ASN A 346 8.87 29.79 -19.14
CA ASN A 346 7.82 28.83 -18.81
C ASN A 346 8.37 27.40 -18.69
N LEU A 347 9.19 26.96 -19.66
CA LEU A 347 9.82 25.64 -19.63
C LEU A 347 10.78 25.48 -18.43
N GLN A 348 11.48 26.54 -18.04
CA GLN A 348 12.34 26.52 -16.84
C GLN A 348 11.52 26.39 -15.55
N ALA A 349 10.37 27.07 -15.45
CA ALA A 349 9.46 26.91 -14.33
C ALA A 349 8.87 25.50 -14.27
N GLU A 350 8.47 24.93 -15.42
CA GLU A 350 7.98 23.54 -15.52
C GLU A 350 9.03 22.52 -15.08
N LEU A 351 10.30 22.72 -15.48
CA LEU A 351 11.41 21.86 -15.03
C LEU A 351 11.62 21.94 -13.51
N GLN A 352 11.56 23.15 -12.94
CA GLN A 352 11.71 23.36 -11.50
C GLN A 352 10.58 22.67 -10.71
N GLU A 353 9.33 22.77 -11.18
CA GLU A 353 8.19 22.08 -10.56
C GLU A 353 8.37 20.55 -10.58
N CYS A 354 8.88 19.99 -11.68
CA CYS A 354 9.22 18.57 -11.75
C CYS A 354 10.35 18.17 -10.77
N GLU A 355 11.31 19.06 -10.51
CA GLU A 355 12.40 18.84 -9.55
C GLU A 355 11.90 18.84 -8.11
N GLU A 356 11.10 19.84 -7.73
CA GLU A 356 10.49 19.94 -6.39
C GLU A 356 9.58 18.75 -6.09
N ASN A 357 8.78 18.31 -7.07
CA ASN A 357 7.94 17.11 -6.94
C ASN A 357 8.72 15.81 -6.76
N THR A 358 10.03 15.79 -7.03
CA THR A 358 10.89 14.62 -6.81
C THR A 358 11.36 14.50 -5.35
N GLU A 359 11.39 15.61 -4.59
CA GLU A 359 11.88 15.63 -3.20
C GLU A 359 10.79 15.26 -2.18
N VAL A 360 9.51 15.34 -2.57
CA VAL A 360 8.38 15.01 -1.72
C VAL A 360 8.17 13.50 -1.68
N LEU A 361 8.03 12.95 -0.46
CA LEU A 361 7.73 11.54 -0.26
C LEU A 361 6.43 11.16 -0.97
N THR A 362 6.52 10.21 -1.87
CA THR A 362 5.36 9.79 -2.67
C THR A 362 4.38 8.96 -1.82
N PRO A 363 3.08 8.92 -2.18
CA PRO A 363 2.12 8.02 -1.55
C PRO A 363 2.61 6.56 -1.57
N GLU A 364 3.21 6.14 -2.68
CA GLU A 364 3.76 4.80 -2.86
C GLU A 364 4.93 4.51 -1.90
N GLU A 365 5.83 5.47 -1.68
CA GLU A 365 6.92 5.35 -0.70
C GLU A 365 6.39 5.31 0.74
N THR A 366 5.34 6.08 1.03
CA THR A 366 4.68 6.08 2.34
C THR A 366 4.07 4.70 2.63
N GLU A 367 3.39 4.10 1.65
CA GLU A 367 2.85 2.74 1.75
C GLU A 367 3.95 1.69 1.91
N ILE A 368 5.07 1.82 1.18
CA ILE A 368 6.22 0.93 1.34
C ILE A 368 6.79 1.01 2.77
N GLN A 369 6.92 2.21 3.33
CA GLN A 369 7.36 2.40 4.71
C GLN A 369 6.39 1.77 5.72
N ALA A 370 5.09 1.99 5.56
CA ALA A 370 4.06 1.40 6.40
C ALA A 370 4.09 -0.14 6.36
N LEU A 371 4.23 -0.72 5.17
CA LEU A 371 4.35 -2.16 4.98
C LEU A 371 5.63 -2.72 5.61
N ASN A 372 6.77 -2.03 5.49
CA ASN A 372 8.01 -2.45 6.13
C ASN A 372 7.88 -2.43 7.66
N MET A 373 7.33 -1.36 8.24
CA MET A 373 7.08 -1.28 9.69
C MET A 373 6.15 -2.41 10.16
N ALA A 374 5.10 -2.71 9.40
CA ALA A 374 4.19 -3.82 9.73
C ALA A 374 4.92 -5.17 9.73
N MET A 375 5.74 -5.44 8.71
CA MET A 375 6.52 -6.68 8.64
C MET A 375 7.55 -6.78 9.78
N GLU A 376 8.31 -5.73 10.06
CA GLU A 376 9.29 -5.70 11.15
C GLU A 376 8.62 -5.90 12.51
N THR A 377 7.48 -5.26 12.73
CA THR A 377 6.70 -5.43 13.97
C THR A 377 6.22 -6.86 14.13
N ILE A 378 5.70 -7.46 13.05
CA ILE A 378 5.28 -8.86 13.04
C ILE A 378 6.45 -9.78 13.34
N GLU A 379 7.60 -9.60 12.70
CA GLU A 379 8.80 -10.43 12.92
C GLU A 379 9.32 -10.29 14.36
N ALA A 380 9.38 -9.07 14.90
CA ALA A 380 9.81 -8.81 16.27
C ALA A 380 8.88 -9.43 17.31
N LEU A 381 7.56 -9.38 17.10
CA LEU A 381 6.59 -10.03 17.98
C LEU A 381 6.66 -11.56 17.87
N SER A 382 6.80 -12.09 16.65
CA SER A 382 6.93 -13.53 16.42
C SER A 382 8.17 -14.12 17.07
N GLY A 383 9.35 -13.50 16.90
CA GLY A 383 10.59 -14.01 17.50
C GLY A 383 10.58 -14.03 19.03
N ASN A 384 9.86 -13.09 19.66
CA ASN A 384 9.71 -13.09 21.12
C ASN A 384 8.72 -14.16 21.61
N ILE A 385 7.68 -14.46 20.83
CA ILE A 385 6.68 -15.49 21.15
C ILE A 385 7.29 -16.89 20.99
N THR A 386 8.03 -17.16 19.90
CA THR A 386 8.66 -18.47 19.63
C THR A 386 9.54 -18.92 20.79
N ASP A 387 10.37 -18.02 21.29
CA ASP A 387 11.40 -18.35 22.27
C ASP A 387 10.81 -18.52 23.67
N GLN A 388 9.87 -17.66 24.07
CA GLN A 388 9.29 -17.70 25.42
C GLN A 388 8.24 -18.79 25.58
N VAL A 389 7.35 -18.97 24.60
CA VAL A 389 6.27 -19.97 24.66
C VAL A 389 6.85 -21.37 24.53
N GLY A 390 7.78 -21.58 23.58
CA GLY A 390 8.44 -22.87 23.37
C GLY A 390 9.18 -23.37 24.61
N VAL A 391 9.96 -22.49 25.26
CA VAL A 391 10.70 -22.84 26.50
C VAL A 391 9.75 -23.20 27.63
N ARG A 392 8.69 -22.41 27.85
CA ARG A 392 7.70 -22.69 28.91
C ARG A 392 6.94 -23.99 28.66
N LEU A 393 6.55 -24.24 27.41
CA LEU A 393 5.87 -25.46 27.02
C LEU A 393 6.77 -26.68 27.25
N LYS A 394 8.04 -26.60 26.82
CA LYS A 394 9.05 -27.65 27.04
C LYS A 394 9.23 -27.94 28.53
N GLN A 395 9.41 -26.91 29.35
CA GLN A 395 9.60 -27.04 30.80
C GLN A 395 8.39 -27.69 31.47
N ARG A 396 7.18 -27.19 31.20
CA ARG A 396 5.97 -27.73 31.84
C ARG A 396 5.64 -29.14 31.34
N THR A 397 5.82 -29.43 30.05
CA THR A 397 5.67 -30.79 29.51
C THR A 397 6.64 -31.75 30.20
N SER A 398 7.90 -31.35 30.38
CA SER A 398 8.92 -32.15 31.07
C SER A 398 8.54 -32.41 32.52
N GLN A 399 8.05 -31.40 33.23
CA GLN A 399 7.58 -31.53 34.60
C GLN A 399 6.43 -32.54 34.70
N ILE A 400 5.38 -32.37 33.90
CA ILE A 400 4.21 -33.26 33.91
C ILE A 400 4.63 -34.69 33.55
N LEU A 401 5.43 -34.85 32.49
CA LEU A 401 5.94 -36.16 32.07
C LEU A 401 6.75 -36.84 33.18
N SER A 402 7.59 -36.08 33.88
CA SER A 402 8.38 -36.62 34.99
C SER A 402 7.48 -37.06 36.16
N GLU A 403 6.47 -36.27 36.50
CA GLU A 403 5.50 -36.60 37.56
C GLU A 403 4.70 -37.87 37.22
N ILE A 404 4.11 -37.97 36.02
CA ILE A 404 3.26 -39.12 35.63
C ILE A 404 4.05 -40.39 35.31
N THR A 405 5.38 -40.30 35.20
CA THR A 405 6.26 -41.46 34.93
C THR A 405 7.16 -41.81 36.12
N GLY A 406 6.95 -41.18 37.28
CA GLY A 406 7.75 -41.44 38.49
C GLY A 406 9.24 -41.09 38.31
N GLY A 407 9.55 -40.09 37.49
CA GLY A 407 10.93 -39.63 37.25
C GLY A 407 11.70 -40.40 36.18
N LYS A 408 11.08 -41.40 35.52
CA LYS A 408 11.72 -42.20 34.47
C LYS A 408 12.12 -41.37 33.23
N TYR A 409 11.29 -40.40 32.89
CA TYR A 409 11.51 -39.47 31.80
C TYR A 409 11.54 -38.05 32.37
N ARG A 410 12.69 -37.39 32.33
CA ARG A 410 12.94 -36.14 33.08
C ARG A 410 12.76 -34.89 32.23
N GLU A 411 13.19 -34.95 30.98
CA GLU A 411 13.18 -33.78 30.10
C GLU A 411 12.80 -34.18 28.68
N VAL A 412 11.88 -33.42 28.07
CA VAL A 412 11.61 -33.47 26.64
C VAL A 412 12.53 -32.47 25.95
N LEU A 413 13.28 -32.92 24.95
CA LEU A 413 14.22 -32.16 24.16
C LEU A 413 13.73 -32.06 22.72
N MET A 414 14.08 -30.97 22.04
CA MET A 414 13.77 -30.74 20.64
C MET A 414 14.91 -29.98 19.97
N ASP A 415 15.27 -30.37 18.74
CA ASP A 415 16.24 -29.66 17.91
C ASP A 415 15.57 -28.64 16.97
N GLU A 416 16.38 -27.97 16.14
CA GLU A 416 15.93 -26.94 15.20
C GLU A 416 15.04 -27.53 14.08
N GLU A 417 15.22 -28.81 13.74
CA GLU A 417 14.42 -29.57 12.79
C GLU A 417 13.12 -30.15 13.41
N LEU A 418 12.80 -29.79 14.65
CA LEU A 418 11.62 -30.25 15.39
C LEU A 418 11.61 -31.76 15.68
N HIS A 419 12.77 -32.42 15.70
CA HIS A 419 12.89 -33.79 16.18
C HIS A 419 12.87 -33.80 17.70
N MET A 420 11.95 -34.60 18.25
CA MET A 420 11.81 -34.73 19.70
C MET A 420 12.63 -35.90 20.23
N SER A 421 13.22 -35.70 21.40
CA SER A 421 13.85 -36.77 22.17
C SER A 421 13.54 -36.59 23.66
N VAL A 422 13.76 -37.63 24.45
CA VAL A 422 13.49 -37.61 25.89
C VAL A 422 14.74 -38.03 26.65
N ASN A 423 15.11 -37.23 27.63
CA ASN A 423 16.20 -37.53 28.56
C ASN A 423 15.67 -38.36 29.72
N THR A 424 16.24 -39.55 29.93
CA THR A 424 15.91 -40.45 31.05
C THR A 424 16.76 -40.21 32.30
N GLY A 425 17.70 -39.25 32.26
CA GLY A 425 18.73 -39.02 33.27
C GLY A 425 20.04 -39.76 32.99
N GLU A 426 19.98 -40.89 32.29
CA GLU A 426 21.16 -41.68 31.89
C GLU A 426 21.53 -41.46 30.42
N ARG A 427 20.52 -41.25 29.56
CA ARG A 427 20.69 -41.09 28.12
C ARG A 427 19.54 -40.31 27.51
N THR A 428 19.79 -39.79 26.31
CA THR A 428 18.77 -39.21 25.44
C THR A 428 18.25 -40.28 24.49
N VAL A 429 16.93 -40.42 24.40
CA VAL A 429 16.26 -41.41 23.55
C VAL A 429 15.31 -40.70 22.59
N SER A 430 15.49 -40.97 21.30
CA SER A 430 14.57 -40.50 20.23
C SER A 430 13.15 -41.02 20.45
N ILE A 431 12.12 -40.19 20.23
CA ILE A 431 10.72 -40.61 20.47
C ILE A 431 10.30 -41.80 19.57
N GLU A 432 10.91 -41.96 18.40
CA GLU A 432 10.68 -43.07 17.46
C GLU A 432 11.09 -44.44 18.04
N ARG A 433 11.92 -44.45 19.10
CA ARG A 433 12.37 -45.67 19.80
C ARG A 433 11.55 -45.97 21.05
N LEU A 434 10.59 -45.13 21.41
CA LEU A 434 9.76 -45.30 22.60
C LEU A 434 8.57 -46.22 22.33
N SER A 435 8.06 -46.85 23.39
CA SER A 435 6.82 -47.63 23.29
C SER A 435 5.63 -46.71 23.07
N ARG A 436 4.58 -47.23 22.42
CA ARG A 436 3.34 -46.48 22.18
C ARG A 436 2.77 -45.86 23.45
N GLY A 437 2.69 -46.61 24.55
CA GLY A 437 2.19 -46.06 25.82
C GLY A 437 3.04 -44.91 26.37
N THR A 438 4.36 -44.89 26.11
CA THR A 438 5.21 -43.75 26.48
C THR A 438 4.93 -42.54 25.59
N LEU A 439 4.73 -42.76 24.29
CA LEU A 439 4.34 -41.69 23.36
C LEU A 439 3.00 -41.07 23.74
N GLU A 440 2.02 -41.88 24.16
CA GLU A 440 0.73 -41.39 24.64
C GLU A 440 0.84 -40.59 25.95
N GLN A 441 1.81 -40.91 26.83
CA GLN A 441 2.13 -40.10 28.01
C GLN A 441 2.79 -38.77 27.66
N ILE A 442 3.70 -38.75 26.67
CA ILE A 442 4.30 -37.50 26.17
C ILE A 442 3.21 -36.62 25.55
N TYR A 443 2.34 -37.21 24.74
CA TYR A 443 1.20 -36.51 24.13
C TYR A 443 0.26 -35.93 25.18
N PHE A 444 -0.12 -36.73 26.18
CA PHE A 444 -0.92 -36.25 27.31
C PHE A 444 -0.24 -35.09 28.04
N ALA A 445 1.02 -35.23 28.44
CA ALA A 445 1.76 -34.20 29.15
C ALA A 445 1.87 -32.89 28.34
N LEU A 446 2.11 -33.00 27.04
CA LEU A 446 2.19 -31.87 26.13
C LEU A 446 0.85 -31.13 26.01
N ARG A 447 -0.25 -31.88 25.83
CA ARG A 447 -1.61 -31.34 25.73
C ARG A 447 -2.01 -30.59 27.01
N MET A 448 -1.68 -31.17 28.17
CA MET A 448 -1.95 -30.54 29.47
C MET A 448 -1.13 -29.26 29.67
N ALA A 449 0.18 -29.31 29.39
CA ALA A 449 1.06 -28.16 29.46
C ALA A 449 0.60 -27.01 28.53
N ALA A 450 0.19 -27.35 27.32
CA ALA A 450 -0.35 -26.39 26.38
C ALA A 450 -1.69 -25.80 26.85
N GLY A 451 -2.60 -26.61 27.40
CA GLY A 451 -3.86 -26.13 27.97
C GLY A 451 -3.66 -25.19 29.16
N GLU A 452 -2.63 -25.39 29.97
CA GLU A 452 -2.26 -24.44 31.01
C GLU A 452 -1.64 -23.15 30.45
N LEU A 453 -0.92 -23.23 29.33
CA LEU A 453 -0.21 -22.11 28.74
C LEU A 453 -1.13 -21.19 27.93
N PHE A 454 -2.04 -21.78 27.15
CA PHE A 454 -2.90 -21.08 26.19
C PHE A 454 -4.31 -20.77 26.73
N CYS A 455 -4.80 -21.52 27.72
CA CYS A 455 -6.09 -21.23 28.38
C CYS A 455 -5.89 -20.50 29.74
N LYS A 456 -4.96 -19.54 29.80
CA LYS A 456 -4.63 -18.83 31.05
C LYS A 456 -5.70 -17.87 31.52
N GLU A 457 -6.33 -17.14 30.59
CA GLU A 457 -7.35 -16.16 30.95
C GLU A 457 -8.59 -16.81 31.55
N GLU A 458 -8.92 -18.01 31.09
CA GLU A 458 -10.02 -18.81 31.62
C GLU A 458 -9.66 -20.31 31.49
N PRO A 459 -9.40 -21.02 32.60
CA PRO A 459 -9.03 -22.42 32.54
C PRO A 459 -10.25 -23.29 32.20
N PHE A 460 -10.20 -23.96 31.05
CA PHE A 460 -11.26 -24.85 30.61
C PHE A 460 -11.27 -26.19 31.35
N PRO A 461 -12.44 -26.87 31.41
CA PRO A 461 -12.49 -28.27 31.78
C PRO A 461 -11.67 -29.12 30.81
N VAL A 462 -10.94 -30.11 31.35
CA VAL A 462 -10.21 -31.08 30.55
C VAL A 462 -11.16 -32.20 30.14
N ILE A 463 -11.31 -32.47 28.86
CA ILE A 463 -12.19 -33.51 28.33
C ILE A 463 -11.33 -34.57 27.63
N LEU A 464 -11.40 -35.80 28.11
CA LEU A 464 -10.60 -36.93 27.63
C LEU A 464 -11.54 -38.00 27.08
N ASP A 465 -11.54 -38.20 25.76
CA ASP A 465 -12.32 -39.26 25.10
C ASP A 465 -11.46 -40.49 24.85
N ASP A 466 -11.53 -41.49 25.74
CA ASP A 466 -10.86 -42.78 25.63
C ASP A 466 -9.33 -42.67 25.44
N VAL A 467 -8.70 -41.76 26.19
CA VAL A 467 -7.28 -41.38 26.04
C VAL A 467 -6.32 -42.39 26.66
N PHE A 468 -6.75 -43.18 27.65
CA PHE A 468 -5.88 -44.04 28.45
C PHE A 468 -5.81 -45.49 27.97
N GLY A 469 -6.21 -45.78 26.72
CA GLY A 469 -6.34 -47.15 26.21
C GLY A 469 -5.07 -48.01 26.30
N MET A 470 -3.88 -47.42 26.16
CA MET A 470 -2.60 -48.16 26.25
C MET A 470 -1.88 -48.02 27.60
N TYR A 471 -2.57 -47.49 28.61
CA TYR A 471 -1.99 -47.32 29.95
C TYR A 471 -2.17 -48.62 30.74
N ASP A 472 -1.08 -49.08 31.33
CA ASP A 472 -1.12 -50.06 32.43
C ASP A 472 -1.68 -49.39 33.70
N GLU A 473 -1.99 -50.20 34.72
CA GLU A 473 -2.61 -49.70 35.96
C GLU A 473 -1.75 -48.64 36.67
N GLU A 474 -0.42 -48.82 36.71
CA GLU A 474 0.48 -47.88 37.37
C GLU A 474 0.50 -46.52 36.67
N ARG A 475 0.58 -46.52 35.33
CA ARG A 475 0.53 -45.29 34.52
C ARG A 475 -0.81 -44.59 34.64
N LEU A 476 -1.91 -45.35 34.61
CA LEU A 476 -3.25 -44.80 34.74
C LEU A 476 -3.45 -44.17 36.13
N ALA A 477 -3.04 -44.86 37.19
CA ALA A 477 -3.08 -44.31 38.56
C ALA A 477 -2.26 -43.02 38.69
N ALA A 478 -1.05 -42.98 38.12
CA ALA A 478 -0.22 -41.77 38.13
C ALA A 478 -0.88 -40.60 37.38
N ALA A 479 -1.48 -40.85 36.22
CA ALA A 479 -2.19 -39.82 35.45
C ALA A 479 -3.45 -39.31 36.17
N LEU A 480 -4.24 -40.19 36.78
CA LEU A 480 -5.45 -39.82 37.53
C LEU A 480 -5.11 -39.03 38.81
N ARG A 481 -4.06 -39.42 39.55
CA ARG A 481 -3.54 -38.63 40.68
C ARG A 481 -3.10 -37.24 40.25
N TRP A 482 -2.39 -37.14 39.12
CA TRP A 482 -1.97 -35.85 38.59
C TRP A 482 -3.18 -34.98 38.20
N LEU A 483 -4.15 -35.53 37.48
CA LEU A 483 -5.39 -34.83 37.11
C LEU A 483 -6.17 -34.32 38.33
N HIS A 484 -6.25 -35.13 39.40
CA HIS A 484 -6.90 -34.72 40.64
C HIS A 484 -6.16 -33.56 41.32
N LYS A 485 -4.83 -33.63 41.39
CA LYS A 485 -3.97 -32.62 42.01
C LYS A 485 -4.06 -31.25 41.33
N GLU A 486 -4.30 -31.19 40.03
CA GLU A 486 -4.39 -29.93 39.28
C GLU A 486 -5.69 -29.14 39.54
N GLU A 487 -6.63 -29.68 40.35
CA GLU A 487 -7.88 -29.02 40.79
C GLU A 487 -8.76 -28.48 39.65
N ARG A 488 -8.61 -29.01 38.43
CA ARG A 488 -9.45 -28.69 37.28
C ARG A 488 -10.65 -29.63 37.20
N GLN A 489 -11.74 -29.16 36.59
CA GLN A 489 -12.80 -30.08 36.19
C GLN A 489 -12.29 -30.98 35.06
N VAL A 490 -12.47 -32.29 35.21
CA VAL A 490 -12.06 -33.30 34.24
C VAL A 490 -13.27 -34.15 33.87
N ILE A 491 -13.47 -34.37 32.57
CA ILE A 491 -14.52 -35.22 32.03
C ILE A 491 -13.84 -36.36 31.26
N ILE A 492 -13.84 -37.56 31.84
CA ILE A 492 -13.22 -38.75 31.26
C ILE A 492 -14.32 -39.62 30.66
N SER A 493 -14.25 -39.88 29.36
CA SER A 493 -15.10 -40.86 28.71
C SER A 493 -14.36 -42.18 28.55
N THR A 494 -14.97 -43.27 29.00
CA THR A 494 -14.38 -44.62 28.91
C THR A 494 -15.44 -45.70 28.76
N CYS A 495 -15.09 -46.81 28.12
CA CYS A 495 -15.89 -48.04 28.10
C CYS A 495 -15.45 -49.06 29.16
N HIS A 496 -14.34 -48.81 29.85
CA HIS A 496 -13.77 -49.69 30.85
C HIS A 496 -14.15 -49.25 32.27
N LYS A 497 -14.11 -50.20 33.22
CA LYS A 497 -14.31 -49.91 34.64
C LYS A 497 -13.00 -49.53 35.35
N ARG A 498 -11.85 -49.78 34.72
CA ARG A 498 -10.51 -49.63 35.30
C ARG A 498 -10.26 -48.25 35.88
N GLU A 499 -10.75 -47.19 35.22
CA GLU A 499 -10.56 -45.81 35.66
C GLU A 499 -11.28 -45.58 36.98
N MET A 500 -12.53 -46.05 37.10
CA MET A 500 -13.31 -45.96 38.34
C MET A 500 -12.69 -46.83 39.45
N GLU A 501 -12.28 -48.06 39.14
CA GLU A 501 -11.66 -48.97 40.11
C GLU A 501 -10.36 -48.39 40.68
N ILE A 502 -9.56 -47.73 39.84
CA ILE A 502 -8.34 -47.04 40.28
C ILE A 502 -8.67 -45.78 41.08
N LEU A 503 -9.66 -44.99 40.66
CA LEU A 503 -10.11 -43.81 41.43
C LEU A 503 -10.57 -44.22 42.84
N ASP A 504 -11.34 -45.31 42.96
CA ASP A 504 -11.77 -45.89 44.23
C ASP A 504 -10.55 -46.33 45.08
N LYS A 505 -9.60 -47.05 44.47
CA LYS A 505 -8.39 -47.55 45.13
C LYS A 505 -7.50 -46.42 45.66
N GLU A 506 -7.39 -45.33 44.90
CA GLU A 506 -6.59 -44.15 45.26
C GLU A 506 -7.33 -43.16 46.17
N GLY A 507 -8.62 -43.41 46.47
CA GLY A 507 -9.45 -42.54 47.30
C GLY A 507 -9.77 -41.19 46.64
N ILE A 508 -9.75 -41.12 45.31
CA ILE A 508 -9.99 -39.91 44.54
C ILE A 508 -11.50 -39.77 44.28
N PRO A 509 -12.16 -38.68 44.72
CA PRO A 509 -13.59 -38.50 44.50
C PRO A 509 -13.90 -38.28 43.02
N TYR A 510 -14.96 -38.93 42.54
CA TYR A 510 -15.45 -38.76 41.17
C TYR A 510 -16.97 -38.91 41.09
N GLN A 511 -17.57 -38.37 40.02
CA GLN A 511 -18.97 -38.60 39.68
C GLN A 511 -19.07 -39.57 38.50
N LYS A 512 -19.79 -40.68 38.68
CA LYS A 512 -20.14 -41.58 37.59
C LYS A 512 -21.36 -41.05 36.84
N LEU A 513 -21.21 -40.85 35.54
CA LEU A 513 -22.29 -40.48 34.62
C LEU A 513 -22.52 -41.64 33.64
N PRO A 514 -23.59 -42.43 33.81
CA PRO A 514 -23.89 -43.51 32.87
C PRO A 514 -24.23 -42.92 31.50
N MET A 515 -23.83 -43.60 30.42
CA MET A 515 -24.09 -43.19 29.03
C MET A 515 -24.93 -44.21 28.29
#